data_AF-A0A941S9M0-F1
#
_entry.id   AF-A0A941S9M0-F1
#
_cell.length_a   1.000
_cell.length_b   1.000
_cell.length_c   1.000
_cell.angle_alpha   90.00
_cell.angle_beta   90.00
_cell.angle_gamma   90.00
#
_symmetry.space_group_name_H-M   'P 1'
#
loop_
_entity.id
_entity.type
_entity.pdbx_description
1 polymer ?
#
loop_
_entity_poly.entity_id
_entity_poly.type
_entity_poly.pdbx_seq_one_letter_code
_entity_poly.pdbx_strand_id
1 'polypeptide(L)'
;PRGAGGWLTRYAEATGVNGIGVDQMTDIAAVKVPPGVALQGNLDPVLLLQGGDAMRNEARRLVEAMKDKPFIFNLGHGVMQPTPPEHVAELVAAIRG
;
A
#
# COMPACT_ATOMS: atom_id res chain seq x y z
N PRO A 1 0.06 -5.91 -12.26
CA PRO A 1 -0.59 -4.93 -13.16
C PRO A 1 -1.38 -3.88 -12.36
N ARG A 2 -1.26 -2.61 -12.73
CA ARG A 2 -2.08 -1.52 -12.14
C ARG A 2 -3.56 -1.77 -12.47
N GLY A 3 -4.47 -1.50 -11.53
CA GLY A 3 -5.91 -1.66 -11.72
C GLY A 3 -6.43 -3.11 -11.72
N ALA A 4 -5.61 -4.09 -11.31
CA ALA A 4 -5.97 -5.50 -11.34
C ALA A 4 -6.90 -5.95 -10.19
N GLY A 5 -7.55 -5.05 -9.46
CA GLY A 5 -8.25 -5.33 -8.18
C GLY A 5 -9.02 -6.66 -8.14
N GLY A 6 -9.89 -6.93 -9.12
CA GLY A 6 -10.67 -8.19 -9.21
C GLY A 6 -9.93 -9.39 -9.82
N TRP A 7 -8.77 -9.16 -10.43
CA TRP A 7 -7.96 -10.15 -11.16
C TRP A 7 -6.75 -10.65 -10.38
N LEU A 8 -6.54 -10.20 -9.14
CA LEU A 8 -5.35 -10.51 -8.33
C LEU A 8 -5.12 -12.02 -8.20
N THR A 9 -6.16 -12.80 -7.89
CA THR A 9 -6.04 -14.26 -7.75
C THR A 9 -5.65 -14.92 -9.06
N ARG A 10 -6.34 -14.59 -10.16
CA ARG A 10 -6.01 -15.13 -11.48
C ARG A 10 -4.60 -14.74 -11.92
N TYR A 11 -4.19 -13.51 -11.64
CA TYR A 11 -2.85 -13.03 -11.97
C TYR A 11 -1.79 -13.79 -11.16
N ALA A 12 -2.00 -14.01 -9.86
CA ALA A 12 -1.12 -14.82 -9.02
C ALA A 12 -0.97 -16.25 -9.56
N GLU A 13 -2.09 -16.92 -9.85
CA GLU A 13 -2.10 -18.29 -10.38
C GLU A 13 -1.40 -18.40 -11.74
N ALA A 14 -1.63 -17.43 -12.63
CA ALA A 14 -1.05 -17.45 -13.97
C ALA A 14 0.46 -17.12 -14.00
N THR A 15 0.97 -16.39 -13.01
CA THR A 15 2.36 -15.90 -13.02
C THR A 15 3.25 -16.56 -11.97
N GLY A 16 2.68 -17.15 -10.92
CA GLY A 16 3.44 -17.76 -9.83
C GLY A 16 4.18 -16.75 -8.93
N VAL A 17 3.80 -15.48 -8.96
CA VAL A 17 4.46 -14.43 -8.16
C VAL A 17 4.16 -14.59 -6.66
N ASN A 18 5.13 -14.20 -5.82
CA ASN A 18 4.99 -14.21 -4.37
C ASN A 18 4.42 -12.90 -3.80
N GLY A 19 4.35 -11.84 -4.61
CA GLY A 19 3.86 -10.54 -4.18
C GLY A 19 3.20 -9.76 -5.31
N ILE A 20 2.17 -8.98 -4.97
CA ILE A 20 1.47 -8.10 -5.92
C ILE A 20 1.38 -6.69 -5.35
N GLY A 21 1.89 -5.71 -6.11
CA GLY A 21 1.69 -4.29 -5.85
C GLY A 21 0.26 -3.84 -6.18
N VAL A 22 -0.36 -3.13 -5.26
CA VAL A 22 -1.71 -2.56 -5.37
C VAL A 22 -1.58 -1.03 -5.41
N ASP A 23 -2.27 -0.39 -6.35
CA ASP A 23 -2.27 1.08 -6.48
C ASP A 23 -3.24 1.75 -5.51
N GLN A 24 -3.07 3.06 -5.32
CA GLN A 24 -3.81 3.87 -4.34
C GLN A 24 -5.31 4.01 -4.64
N MET A 25 -5.77 3.64 -5.84
CA MET A 25 -7.19 3.74 -6.21
C MET A 25 -8.00 2.52 -5.73
N THR A 26 -7.31 1.47 -5.30
CA THR A 26 -7.93 0.24 -4.82
C THR A 26 -8.07 0.27 -3.30
N ASP A 27 -9.23 -0.06 -2.75
CA ASP A 27 -9.31 -0.34 -1.32
C ASP A 27 -8.66 -1.71 -1.04
N ILE A 28 -7.39 -1.68 -0.60
CA ILE A 28 -6.60 -2.88 -0.32
C ILE A 28 -7.21 -3.74 0.80
N ALA A 29 -8.01 -3.14 1.70
CA ALA A 29 -8.67 -3.89 2.76
C ALA A 29 -9.80 -4.77 2.21
N ALA A 30 -10.46 -4.32 1.14
CA ALA A 30 -11.60 -4.98 0.51
C ALA A 30 -11.21 -6.04 -0.53
N VAL A 31 -9.96 -6.08 -1.00
CA VAL A 31 -9.53 -7.09 -1.96
C VAL A 31 -9.27 -8.45 -1.31
N LYS A 32 -9.60 -9.52 -2.05
CA LYS A 32 -9.24 -10.88 -1.66
C LYS A 32 -7.75 -11.11 -1.87
N VAL A 33 -7.04 -11.39 -0.78
CA VAL A 33 -5.61 -11.77 -0.83
C VAL A 33 -5.49 -13.16 -1.46
N PRO A 34 -4.72 -13.34 -2.55
CA PRO A 34 -4.46 -14.66 -3.11
C PRO A 34 -3.66 -15.54 -2.12
N PRO A 35 -3.99 -16.84 -1.99
CA PRO A 35 -3.24 -17.74 -1.12
C PRO A 35 -1.74 -17.76 -1.46
N GLY A 36 -0.88 -17.65 -0.46
CA GLY A 36 0.58 -17.69 -0.64
C GLY A 36 1.21 -16.43 -1.25
N VAL A 37 0.44 -15.34 -1.39
CA VAL A 37 0.91 -14.08 -2.00
C VAL A 37 0.77 -12.92 -1.01
N ALA A 38 1.81 -12.10 -0.91
CA ALA A 38 1.76 -10.84 -0.17
C ALA A 38 1.21 -9.69 -1.02
N LEU A 39 0.40 -8.82 -0.44
CA LEU A 39 0.05 -7.55 -1.07
C LEU A 39 1.05 -6.46 -0.65
N GLN A 40 1.41 -5.59 -1.58
CA GLN A 40 2.26 -4.44 -1.32
C GLN A 40 1.54 -3.14 -1.70
N GLY A 41 1.54 -2.13 -0.83
CA GLY A 41 0.96 -0.82 -1.12
C GLY A 41 0.29 -0.20 0.11
N ASN A 42 -0.67 0.70 -0.04
CA ASN A 42 -0.94 1.44 -1.27
C ASN A 42 -1.20 2.92 -1.01
N LEU A 43 -0.53 3.50 0.00
CA LEU A 43 -0.71 4.90 0.39
C LEU A 43 -0.57 5.82 -0.83
N ASP A 44 -1.52 6.74 -0.97
CA ASP A 44 -1.48 7.75 -2.03
C ASP A 44 -0.22 8.62 -1.88
N PRO A 45 0.67 8.70 -2.90
CA PRO A 45 1.83 9.58 -2.84
C PRO A 45 1.47 11.07 -2.65
N VAL A 46 0.24 11.49 -2.96
CA VAL A 46 -0.24 12.85 -2.66
C VAL A 46 -0.35 13.08 -1.15
N LEU A 47 -0.76 12.07 -0.37
CA LEU A 47 -0.77 12.18 1.09
C LEU A 47 0.64 12.32 1.65
N LEU A 48 1.59 11.57 1.10
CA LEU A 48 3.00 11.72 1.46
C LEU A 48 3.54 13.11 1.10
N LEU A 49 3.18 13.63 -0.08
CA LEU A 49 3.54 14.99 -0.48
C LEU A 49 2.98 16.04 0.50
N GLN A 50 1.75 15.87 0.98
CA GLN A 50 1.10 16.78 1.93
C GLN A 50 1.61 16.63 3.37
N GLY A 51 1.99 15.42 3.78
CA GLY A 51 2.41 15.14 5.15
C GLY A 51 1.28 15.25 6.18
N GLY A 52 1.64 15.44 7.45
CA GLY A 52 0.70 15.80 8.51
C GLY A 52 -0.28 14.68 8.93
N ASP A 53 -1.38 15.07 9.56
CA ASP A 53 -2.34 14.12 10.16
C ASP A 53 -3.04 13.25 9.13
N ALA A 54 -3.36 13.78 7.94
CA ALA A 54 -4.00 13.01 6.89
C ALA A 54 -3.14 11.81 6.46
N MET A 55 -1.84 12.05 6.24
CA MET A 55 -0.87 10.98 5.94
C MET A 55 -0.76 9.98 7.08
N ARG A 56 -0.60 10.45 8.33
CA ARG A 56 -0.43 9.57 9.50
C ARG A 56 -1.65 8.69 9.75
N ASN A 57 -2.84 9.28 9.67
CA ASN A 57 -4.10 8.58 9.92
C ASN A 57 -4.35 7.53 8.83
N GLU A 58 -4.10 7.86 7.56
CA GLU A 58 -4.26 6.89 6.48
C GLU A 58 -3.22 5.78 6.56
N ALA A 59 -1.95 6.09 6.86
CA ALA A 59 -0.91 5.09 7.04
C ALA A 59 -1.29 4.09 8.15
N ARG A 60 -1.74 4.57 9.31
CA ARG A 60 -2.22 3.72 10.41
C ARG A 60 -3.45 2.91 10.03
N ARG A 61 -4.41 3.52 9.33
CA ARG A 61 -5.61 2.82 8.83
C ARG A 61 -5.23 1.64 7.94
N LEU A 62 -4.30 1.84 7.00
CA LEU A 62 -3.82 0.79 6.10
C LEU A 62 -3.10 -0.33 6.85
N VAL A 63 -2.21 0.00 7.78
CA VAL A 63 -1.51 -0.99 8.63
C VAL A 63 -2.52 -1.81 9.44
N GLU A 64 -3.46 -1.16 10.12
CA GLU A 64 -4.46 -1.82 10.95
C GLU A 64 -5.40 -2.71 10.10
N ALA A 65 -5.86 -2.22 8.95
CA ALA A 65 -6.75 -2.96 8.06
C ALA A 65 -6.10 -4.21 7.43
N MET A 66 -4.76 -4.27 7.45
CA MET A 66 -3.97 -5.36 6.86
C MET A 66 -3.19 -6.18 7.89
N LYS A 67 -3.35 -5.92 9.20
CA LYS A 67 -2.51 -6.49 10.27
C LYS A 67 -2.44 -8.02 10.31
N ASP A 68 -3.53 -8.70 9.93
CA ASP A 68 -3.64 -10.17 9.94
C ASP A 68 -3.50 -10.78 8.53
N LYS A 69 -2.99 -10.00 7.57
CA LYS A 69 -2.80 -10.39 6.17
C LYS A 69 -1.31 -10.31 5.79
N PRO A 70 -0.84 -11.14 4.84
CA PRO A 70 0.50 -10.98 4.25
C PRO A 70 0.62 -9.62 3.54
N PHE A 71 1.22 -8.64 4.20
CA PHE A 71 1.21 -7.24 3.76
C PHE A 71 2.56 -6.56 3.92
N ILE A 72 2.96 -5.82 2.89
CA ILE A 72 4.14 -4.95 2.87
C ILE A 72 3.63 -3.53 2.63
N PHE A 73 3.70 -2.67 3.65
CA PHE A 73 3.34 -1.27 3.49
C PHE A 73 4.23 -0.60 2.43
N ASN A 74 3.62 0.09 1.47
CA ASN A 74 4.31 0.90 0.48
C ASN A 74 3.37 1.98 -0.07
N LEU A 75 3.90 2.87 -0.91
CA LEU A 75 3.08 3.77 -1.71
C LEU A 75 2.39 3.01 -2.84
N GLY A 76 1.22 3.51 -3.28
CA GLY A 76 0.52 2.99 -4.45
C GLY A 76 1.19 3.37 -5.77
N HIS A 77 2.07 4.39 -5.75
CA HIS A 77 2.90 4.79 -6.87
C HIS A 77 4.24 5.39 -6.39
N GLY A 78 5.08 5.86 -7.31
CA GLY A 78 6.36 6.45 -6.95
C GLY A 78 6.21 7.73 -6.12
N VAL A 79 7.20 7.98 -5.26
CA VAL A 79 7.33 9.25 -4.53
C VAL A 79 7.37 10.40 -5.55
N MET A 80 6.60 11.45 -5.31
CA MET A 80 6.64 12.65 -6.16
C MET A 80 7.93 13.42 -5.87
N GLN A 81 8.65 13.88 -6.90
CA GLN A 81 9.89 14.65 -6.75
C GLN A 81 9.83 15.82 -5.74
N PRO A 82 8.73 16.60 -5.63
CA PRO A 82 8.65 17.70 -4.64
C PRO A 82 8.39 17.24 -3.20
N THR A 83 8.33 15.92 -2.91
CA THR A 83 8.05 15.42 -1.56
C THR A 83 9.18 15.77 -0.60
N PRO A 84 8.92 16.49 0.51
CA PRO A 84 9.91 16.74 1.54
C PRO A 84 10.41 15.43 2.17
N PRO A 85 11.73 15.22 2.33
CA PRO A 85 12.28 14.03 2.97
C PRO A 85 11.76 13.81 4.41
N GLU A 86 11.43 14.88 5.11
CA GLU A 86 10.89 14.86 6.47
C GLU A 86 9.54 14.13 6.53
N HIS A 87 8.71 14.26 5.48
CA HIS A 87 7.44 13.55 5.39
C HIS A 87 7.65 12.03 5.30
N VAL A 88 8.73 11.58 4.66
CA VAL A 88 9.10 10.16 4.62
C VAL A 88 9.47 9.67 6.02
N ALA A 89 10.23 10.45 6.78
CA ALA A 89 10.58 10.12 8.17
C ALA A 89 9.32 10.05 9.06
N GLU A 90 8.40 11.02 8.93
CA GLU A 90 7.11 11.02 9.62
C GLU A 90 6.26 9.79 9.27
N LEU A 91 6.20 9.43 7.99
CA LEU A 91 5.49 8.24 7.53
C LEU A 91 6.07 6.97 8.16
N VAL A 92 7.39 6.82 8.14
CA VAL A 92 8.08 5.66 8.74
C VAL A 92 7.81 5.56 10.24
N ALA A 93 7.81 6.70 10.95
CA ALA A 93 7.46 6.72 12.36
C ALA A 93 6.00 6.30 12.60
N ALA A 94 5.07 6.72 11.73
CA ALA A 94 3.66 6.40 11.85
C ALA A 94 3.32 4.92 11.62
N ILE A 95 4.10 4.20 10.81
CA ILE A 95 3.88 2.77 10.51
C ILE A 95 4.64 1.81 11.44
N ARG A 96 5.66 2.31 12.17
CA ARG A 96 6.49 1.50 13.09
C ARG A 96 6.10 1.63 14.56
N GLY A 97 5.37 2.68 14.92
CA GLY A 97 4.83 2.88 16.26
C GLY A 97 3.53 2.12 16.46
#